data_AF-A0A662N681-F1
#
_entry.id   AF-A0A662N681-F1
#
_cell.length_a   1.000
_cell.length_b   1.000
_cell.length_c   1.000
_cell.angle_alpha   90.00
_cell.angle_beta   90.00
_cell.angle_gamma   90.00
#
_symmetry.space_group_name_H-M   'P 1'
#
loop_
_entity.id
_entity.type
_entity.pdbx_description
1 polymer ?
#
loop_
_entity_poly.entity_id
_entity_poly.type
_entity_poly.pdbx_seq_one_letter_code
_entity_poly.pdbx_strand_id
1 'polypeptide(L)'
;MGNDSSRMALLGPEPRIALDQSQAGQTADRVLLHAGLTHSGIDLPGGYCAGRYQELQPDSIVQRHILHSPILKRSPPRSCSNMGYDAGISPGNLDTGYRPTYLQECLMESISSSNGISMVIPTYNSSRFLSRLLITVEKYGRAVDNVEVLIVDDSFPEEAAVTKALCKKYGARYLWCKGNVARKRNFGIEHASHQVVFFTDSDCELAPSTLAEHIKLHNTSEEIGAMYGVVEFSGRTNWVWSVVERTGFLGAYSFARRMPYAPWGGAGNLSIKRHVLQEIGGFDKTFLRTPGGEDVDLGLRINKAGYKIACNPDAVVYHTRETWNTLGRMLRRVFGYGRAHYHLLVKHVDKVGYEYPRLAVVFFLVGFFLIFRAAVTRHWLPLVRYVIYIFSVMAAQAVMVLLAGKQSLKTILKEMIAHGLDLTFEWGILYESLRHLDTRGFWAKMIYSEKQLIHERERKIIQCWSIVIGFLVLLLLV
;
A
#
# COMPACT_ATOMS: atom_id res chain seq x y z
N MET A 1 0.15 50.01 -40.02
CA MET A 1 1.02 50.71 -41.00
C MET A 1 2.43 50.60 -40.44
N GLY A 2 3.45 49.98 -41.02
CA GLY A 2 3.71 49.40 -42.34
C GLY A 2 5.01 48.58 -42.24
N ASN A 3 5.17 47.60 -43.12
CA ASN A 3 6.37 46.77 -43.32
C ASN A 3 7.65 47.61 -43.53
N ASP A 4 8.82 47.11 -43.12
CA ASP A 4 9.79 46.60 -44.10
C ASP A 4 10.94 45.79 -43.50
N SER A 5 11.66 45.13 -44.38
CA SER A 5 12.37 43.88 -44.26
C SER A 5 13.89 44.03 -44.50
N SER A 6 14.64 42.99 -44.10
CA SER A 6 15.88 42.51 -44.74
C SER A 6 17.20 43.28 -44.54
N ARG A 7 18.17 42.65 -43.86
CA ARG A 7 19.54 42.45 -44.38
C ARG A 7 20.27 41.31 -43.66
N MET A 8 21.05 40.58 -44.45
CA MET A 8 21.60 39.25 -44.24
C MET A 8 23.14 39.32 -44.30
N ALA A 9 23.76 38.31 -43.67
CA ALA A 9 25.14 37.78 -43.85
C ALA A 9 26.32 38.44 -43.10
N LEU A 10 27.04 37.64 -42.30
CA LEU A 10 28.36 37.09 -42.64
C LEU A 10 28.79 35.97 -41.66
N LEU A 11 29.60 35.04 -42.17
CA LEU A 11 29.86 33.66 -41.74
C LEU A 11 31.18 33.46 -40.96
N GLY A 12 31.19 32.44 -40.09
CA GLY A 12 32.30 31.47 -39.90
C GLY A 12 33.12 31.55 -38.59
N PRO A 13 33.83 30.47 -38.16
CA PRO A 13 33.58 29.03 -38.40
C PRO A 13 33.63 28.14 -37.12
N GLU A 14 33.06 26.93 -37.20
CA GLU A 14 33.21 25.83 -36.24
C GLU A 14 34.52 25.04 -36.43
N PRO A 15 35.10 24.42 -35.37
CA PRO A 15 36.14 23.42 -35.52
C PRO A 15 35.57 21.99 -35.60
N ARG A 16 35.97 21.30 -36.67
CA ARG A 16 35.87 19.84 -36.89
C ARG A 16 36.81 19.10 -35.94
N ILE A 17 36.38 17.96 -35.40
CA ILE A 17 37.29 16.92 -34.91
C ILE A 17 36.97 15.62 -35.64
N ALA A 18 38.03 15.03 -36.20
CA ALA A 18 38.05 13.95 -37.15
C ALA A 18 37.75 12.58 -36.52
N LEU A 19 37.11 11.72 -37.32
CA LEU A 19 37.07 10.27 -37.15
C LEU A 19 38.38 9.68 -37.68
N ASP A 20 39.03 8.84 -36.87
CA ASP A 20 40.06 7.91 -37.32
C ASP A 20 39.47 6.49 -37.31
N GLN A 21 39.56 5.83 -38.46
CA GLN A 21 39.33 4.40 -38.63
C GLN A 21 40.68 3.75 -38.87
N SER A 22 41.09 2.81 -38.01
CA SER A 22 41.92 1.70 -38.48
C SER A 22 41.81 0.45 -37.60
N GLN A 23 41.83 -0.69 -38.30
CA GLN A 23 42.07 -2.08 -37.87
C GLN A 23 40.87 -2.83 -37.25
N ALA A 24 40.21 -3.74 -37.98
CA ALA A 24 40.64 -5.11 -38.34
C ALA A 24 40.87 -5.99 -37.09
N GLY A 25 40.30 -7.18 -36.91
CA GLY A 25 39.60 -8.06 -37.83
C GLY A 25 38.94 -9.23 -37.10
N GLN A 26 38.44 -10.13 -37.93
CA GLN A 26 37.77 -11.41 -37.69
C GLN A 26 38.25 -12.22 -36.47
N THR A 27 37.31 -12.86 -35.76
CA THR A 27 37.20 -14.34 -35.72
C THR A 27 36.03 -14.78 -34.83
N ALA A 28 35.16 -15.60 -35.41
CA ALA A 28 34.33 -16.54 -34.69
C ALA A 28 35.20 -17.79 -34.41
N ASP A 29 35.09 -18.43 -33.24
CA ASP A 29 34.77 -19.86 -33.21
C ASP A 29 34.45 -20.42 -31.83
N ARG A 30 33.66 -21.49 -31.90
CA ARG A 30 33.13 -22.36 -30.85
C ARG A 30 34.22 -23.06 -30.03
N VAL A 31 33.93 -23.28 -28.74
CA VAL A 31 34.36 -24.49 -28.03
C VAL A 31 33.17 -25.07 -27.24
N LEU A 32 32.96 -26.35 -27.46
CA LEU A 32 31.94 -27.25 -26.96
C LEU A 32 32.68 -28.31 -26.14
N LEU A 33 32.16 -28.73 -24.98
CA LEU A 33 32.03 -30.13 -24.49
C LEU A 33 32.18 -30.33 -22.96
N HIS A 34 31.13 -30.98 -22.45
CA HIS A 34 31.05 -32.04 -21.41
C HIS A 34 31.51 -31.81 -19.96
N ALA A 35 30.54 -31.99 -19.03
CA ALA A 35 30.42 -33.25 -18.27
C ALA A 35 29.00 -33.38 -17.68
N GLY A 36 28.40 -34.57 -17.82
CA GLY A 36 27.14 -34.96 -17.18
C GLY A 36 27.36 -35.86 -15.97
N LEU A 37 26.27 -36.13 -15.22
CA LEU A 37 25.92 -37.31 -14.40
C LEU A 37 24.74 -36.90 -13.47
N THR A 38 23.49 -37.21 -13.81
CA THR A 38 22.63 -38.37 -13.43
C THR A 38 21.92 -38.31 -12.06
N HIS A 39 20.58 -38.27 -12.17
CA HIS A 39 19.51 -38.93 -11.39
C HIS A 39 19.13 -38.56 -9.94
N SER A 40 17.93 -37.99 -9.81
CA SER A 40 16.71 -38.47 -9.09
C SER A 40 15.97 -37.22 -8.56
N GLY A 41 14.75 -36.87 -9.00
CA GLY A 41 13.51 -37.63 -8.91
C GLY A 41 12.66 -37.00 -7.79
N ILE A 42 11.74 -36.09 -8.15
CA ILE A 42 10.41 -35.83 -7.56
C ILE A 42 9.87 -34.51 -8.15
N ASP A 43 8.77 -34.61 -8.89
CA ASP A 43 8.00 -33.53 -9.50
C ASP A 43 7.22 -32.72 -8.46
N LEU A 44 7.28 -31.38 -8.57
CA LEU A 44 6.28 -30.46 -8.02
C LEU A 44 5.94 -29.41 -9.10
N PRO A 45 4.65 -29.16 -9.40
CA PRO A 45 4.27 -28.29 -10.51
C PRO A 45 4.40 -26.80 -10.15
N GLY A 46 5.28 -26.10 -10.89
CA GLY A 46 5.00 -24.78 -11.47
C GLY A 46 4.76 -23.61 -10.52
N GLY A 47 5.78 -23.22 -9.76
CA GLY A 47 5.85 -21.89 -9.12
C GLY A 47 6.23 -20.81 -10.14
N TYR A 48 5.39 -19.79 -10.30
CA TYR A 48 5.70 -18.60 -11.08
C TYR A 48 6.90 -17.87 -10.47
N CYS A 49 7.85 -17.51 -11.32
CA CYS A 49 9.12 -16.88 -10.98
C CYS A 49 8.94 -15.59 -10.17
N ALA A 50 9.17 -15.67 -8.87
CA ALA A 50 9.73 -14.56 -8.11
C ALA A 50 11.16 -14.37 -8.63
N GLY A 51 11.43 -13.23 -9.27
CA GLY A 51 12.78 -12.89 -9.74
C GLY A 51 13.76 -12.94 -8.58
N ARG A 52 14.71 -13.88 -8.62
CA ARG A 52 15.95 -13.80 -7.84
C ARG A 52 16.69 -12.56 -8.32
N TYR A 53 16.96 -11.62 -7.43
CA TYR A 53 17.99 -10.62 -7.65
C TYR A 53 19.02 -10.80 -6.55
N GLN A 54 20.22 -11.21 -6.96
CA GLN A 54 21.41 -11.25 -6.13
C GLN A 54 21.74 -9.84 -5.63
N GLU A 55 22.18 -9.77 -4.38
CA GLU A 55 22.72 -8.58 -3.74
C GLU A 55 23.85 -7.99 -4.58
N LEU A 56 23.70 -6.74 -4.99
CA LEU A 56 24.82 -5.90 -5.42
C LEU A 56 25.15 -4.95 -4.27
N GLN A 57 26.35 -5.13 -3.71
CA GLN A 57 27.00 -4.20 -2.77
C GLN A 57 27.19 -2.83 -3.44
N PRO A 58 27.09 -1.70 -2.69
CA PRO A 58 27.12 -0.38 -3.29
C PRO A 58 28.56 0.17 -3.38
N ASP A 59 29.05 0.37 -4.60
CA ASP A 59 30.19 1.26 -4.86
C ASP A 59 29.78 2.45 -5.74
N SER A 60 29.80 3.62 -5.10
CA SER A 60 30.37 4.90 -5.52
C SER A 60 30.00 5.55 -6.88
N ILE A 61 29.59 6.83 -6.77
CA ILE A 61 29.69 7.95 -7.75
C ILE A 61 28.65 7.87 -8.90
N VAL A 62 27.70 8.81 -9.01
CA VAL A 62 27.87 10.12 -9.68
C VAL A 62 26.87 11.17 -9.11
N GLN A 63 27.41 12.34 -8.80
CA GLN A 63 26.72 13.59 -8.43
C GLN A 63 25.89 14.19 -9.58
N ARG A 64 24.78 14.88 -9.26
CA ARG A 64 24.60 16.33 -9.60
C ARG A 64 23.31 16.97 -9.03
N HIS A 65 23.55 17.97 -8.18
CA HIS A 65 22.94 19.32 -8.13
C HIS A 65 21.41 19.48 -8.07
N ILE A 66 20.88 19.71 -6.86
CA ILE A 66 19.78 20.67 -6.60
C ILE A 66 20.08 21.44 -5.31
N LEU A 67 19.83 22.75 -5.36
CA LEU A 67 20.24 23.83 -4.45
C LEU A 67 19.84 23.65 -2.97
N HIS A 68 20.80 23.89 -2.07
CA HIS A 68 20.61 24.03 -0.63
C HIS A 68 20.07 25.42 -0.25
N SER A 69 19.10 25.46 0.67
CA SER A 69 18.89 26.59 1.59
C SER A 69 19.21 26.11 3.02
N PRO A 70 19.93 26.89 3.85
CA PRO A 70 20.44 26.41 5.13
C PRO A 70 19.42 26.63 6.25
N ILE A 71 19.13 25.58 7.03
CA ILE A 71 18.51 25.71 8.35
C ILE A 71 19.45 25.10 9.38
N LEU A 72 19.79 25.93 10.35
CA LEU A 72 20.79 25.78 11.41
C LEU A 72 20.60 24.51 12.25
N LYS A 73 21.67 23.70 12.35
CA LYS A 73 21.83 22.68 13.40
C LYS A 73 22.18 23.37 14.72
N ARG A 74 21.40 23.12 15.78
CA ARG A 74 21.77 23.45 17.16
C ARG A 74 22.58 22.30 17.76
N SER A 75 23.76 22.62 18.28
CA SER A 75 24.62 21.73 19.09
C SER A 75 24.10 21.64 20.54
N PRO A 76 24.37 20.53 21.26
CA PRO A 76 24.00 20.39 22.67
C PRO A 76 25.00 21.11 23.59
N PRO A 77 24.60 21.62 24.77
CA PRO A 77 25.55 22.21 25.70
C PRO A 77 26.23 21.13 26.56
N ARG A 78 27.54 21.32 26.74
CA ARG A 78 28.39 20.60 27.69
C ARG A 78 28.18 21.12 29.12
N SER A 79 28.41 20.21 30.06
CA SER A 79 28.57 20.38 31.50
C SER A 79 29.55 21.48 31.92
N CYS A 80 29.26 22.17 33.03
CA CYS A 80 30.26 22.58 34.02
C CYS A 80 29.61 22.91 35.37
N SER A 81 30.42 22.74 36.41
CA SER A 81 30.13 22.55 37.82
C SER A 81 30.27 23.81 38.70
N ASN A 82 29.57 23.78 39.84
CA ASN A 82 29.89 24.31 41.18
C ASN A 82 29.88 25.83 41.53
N MET A 83 29.14 26.05 42.64
CA MET A 83 29.36 26.94 43.80
C MET A 83 29.00 28.44 43.75
N GLY A 84 28.22 28.85 44.77
CA GLY A 84 28.06 30.23 45.24
C GLY A 84 26.78 30.43 46.08
N TYR A 85 26.89 30.33 47.41
CA TYR A 85 25.89 30.78 48.38
C TYR A 85 25.87 32.32 48.45
N ASP A 86 24.70 32.94 48.56
CA ASP A 86 24.48 34.06 49.49
C ASP A 86 22.99 34.37 49.70
N ALA A 87 22.67 34.77 50.92
CA ALA A 87 21.33 34.97 51.48
C ALA A 87 20.86 36.44 51.37
N GLY A 88 19.54 36.65 51.27
CA GLY A 88 18.91 37.98 51.38
C GLY A 88 17.38 37.89 51.40
N ILE A 89 16.76 38.59 52.34
CA ILE A 89 15.39 38.41 52.88
C ILE A 89 14.31 39.22 52.11
N SER A 90 13.15 38.56 51.88
CA SER A 90 11.71 38.92 51.71
C SER A 90 11.16 40.38 51.78
N PRO A 91 9.84 40.64 51.50
CA PRO A 91 8.80 39.86 50.79
C PRO A 91 7.98 40.67 49.74
N GLY A 92 7.27 39.96 48.86
CA GLY A 92 6.22 40.54 48.01
C GLY A 92 5.28 39.47 47.45
N ASN A 93 4.19 39.23 48.18
CA ASN A 93 3.06 38.37 47.79
C ASN A 93 2.52 38.75 46.41
N LEU A 94 2.44 37.78 45.49
CA LEU A 94 1.30 37.64 44.58
C LEU A 94 1.13 36.14 44.28
N ASP A 95 0.05 35.63 44.84
CA ASP A 95 -0.47 34.28 44.76
C ASP A 95 -1.24 34.10 43.44
N THR A 96 -0.73 33.27 42.54
CA THR A 96 -1.54 32.52 41.56
C THR A 96 -0.85 31.19 41.30
N GLY A 97 -1.12 30.21 42.17
CA GLY A 97 -0.70 28.83 42.00
C GLY A 97 -1.41 28.14 40.82
N TYR A 98 -0.62 27.58 39.91
CA TYR A 98 -1.01 26.40 39.13
C TYR A 98 0.24 25.58 38.79
N ARG A 99 0.58 24.62 39.65
CA ARG A 99 1.58 23.57 39.40
C ARG A 99 0.84 22.30 38.97
N PRO A 100 1.03 21.77 37.75
CA PRO A 100 0.52 20.45 37.40
C PRO A 100 1.57 19.40 37.75
N THR A 101 1.66 18.98 39.01
CA THR A 101 2.62 17.92 39.41
C THR A 101 2.06 16.90 40.40
N TYR A 102 0.74 16.70 40.49
CA TYR A 102 0.18 15.62 41.32
C TYR A 102 -0.95 14.81 40.68
N LEU A 103 -1.55 15.28 39.58
CA LEU A 103 -2.61 14.55 38.86
C LEU A 103 -2.10 13.67 37.70
N GLN A 104 -0.84 13.82 37.30
CA GLN A 104 -0.23 12.97 36.26
C GLN A 104 0.27 11.62 36.83
N GLU A 105 0.63 11.59 38.12
CA GLU A 105 1.14 10.38 38.79
C GLU A 105 0.00 9.42 39.17
N CYS A 106 -1.16 9.93 39.62
CA CYS A 106 -2.30 9.09 39.99
C CYS A 106 -3.09 8.50 38.80
N LEU A 107 -2.80 8.89 37.56
CA LEU A 107 -3.40 8.28 36.35
C LEU A 107 -2.52 7.20 35.71
N MET A 108 -1.29 6.99 36.21
CA MET A 108 -0.40 5.93 35.75
C MET A 108 -0.45 4.66 36.62
N GLU A 109 -0.95 4.76 37.86
CA GLU A 109 -1.13 3.61 38.75
C GLU A 109 -2.44 2.86 38.52
N SER A 110 -2.53 2.14 37.39
CA SER A 110 -3.18 0.80 37.31
C SER A 110 -3.10 0.16 35.92
N ILE A 111 -2.23 0.60 35.01
CA ILE A 111 -1.94 -0.22 33.82
C ILE A 111 -0.96 -1.29 34.27
N SER A 112 -1.50 -2.42 34.74
CA SER A 112 -0.76 -3.68 34.76
C SER A 112 -0.04 -3.82 33.42
N SER A 113 1.28 -3.58 33.42
CA SER A 113 2.13 -3.72 32.24
C SER A 113 2.36 -5.21 32.00
N SER A 114 1.30 -5.90 31.59
CA SER A 114 1.41 -7.29 31.18
C SER A 114 2.04 -7.34 29.79
N ASN A 115 3.08 -8.17 29.65
CA ASN A 115 3.74 -8.50 28.37
C ASN A 115 2.82 -9.29 27.41
N GLY A 116 1.51 -9.19 27.55
CA GLY A 116 0.54 -9.89 26.71
C GLY A 116 0.18 -9.13 25.44
N ILE A 117 -0.84 -9.61 24.74
CA ILE A 117 -1.29 -9.09 23.45
C ILE A 117 -2.82 -8.99 23.40
N SER A 118 -3.33 -7.82 23.04
CA SER A 118 -4.78 -7.62 22.85
C SER A 118 -5.11 -7.72 21.37
N MET A 119 -5.77 -8.80 20.98
CA MET A 119 -6.26 -9.04 19.62
C MET A 119 -7.57 -8.29 19.41
N VAL A 120 -7.64 -7.43 18.40
CA VAL A 120 -8.85 -6.68 18.03
C VAL A 120 -9.35 -7.17 16.67
N ILE A 121 -10.54 -7.77 16.66
CA ILE A 121 -11.14 -8.41 15.48
C ILE A 121 -12.46 -7.71 15.15
N PRO A 122 -12.50 -6.84 14.12
CA PRO A 122 -13.75 -6.25 13.66
C PRO A 122 -14.60 -7.27 12.90
N THR A 123 -15.86 -7.41 13.28
CA THR A 123 -16.80 -8.43 12.75
C THR A 123 -18.05 -7.77 12.18
N TYR A 124 -18.58 -8.32 11.08
CA TYR A 124 -19.86 -7.92 10.47
C TYR A 124 -20.40 -9.05 9.58
N ASN A 125 -21.47 -9.73 9.99
CA ASN A 125 -22.12 -10.80 9.22
C ASN A 125 -21.14 -11.87 8.74
N SER A 126 -20.19 -12.24 9.60
CA SER A 126 -19.06 -13.11 9.27
C SER A 126 -18.79 -14.22 10.29
N SER A 127 -19.80 -14.63 11.07
CA SER A 127 -19.70 -15.67 12.11
C SER A 127 -19.08 -16.97 11.59
N ARG A 128 -19.40 -17.35 10.34
CA ARG A 128 -18.82 -18.52 9.68
C ARG A 128 -17.30 -18.43 9.54
N PHE A 129 -16.77 -17.26 9.20
CA PHE A 129 -15.32 -17.05 9.09
C PHE A 129 -14.69 -16.86 10.47
N LEU A 130 -15.34 -16.08 11.33
CA LEU A 130 -14.90 -15.84 12.71
C LEU A 130 -14.72 -17.16 13.48
N SER A 131 -15.60 -18.14 13.27
CA SER A 131 -15.45 -19.46 13.91
C SER A 131 -14.15 -20.17 13.51
N ARG A 132 -13.70 -20.05 12.25
CA ARG A 132 -12.42 -20.61 11.79
C ARG A 132 -11.24 -19.88 12.42
N LEU A 133 -11.29 -18.55 12.47
CA LEU A 133 -10.28 -17.73 13.16
C LEU A 133 -10.16 -18.16 14.63
N LEU A 134 -11.26 -18.21 15.36
CA LEU A 134 -11.27 -18.55 16.79
C LEU A 134 -10.75 -19.97 17.07
N ILE A 135 -10.97 -20.93 16.17
CA ILE A 135 -10.34 -22.27 16.26
C ILE A 135 -8.81 -22.15 16.21
N THR A 136 -8.26 -21.36 15.28
CA THR A 136 -6.81 -21.17 15.19
C THR A 136 -6.26 -20.36 16.37
N VAL A 137 -7.01 -19.38 16.86
CA VAL A 137 -6.66 -18.60 18.06
C VAL A 137 -6.61 -19.49 19.29
N GLU A 138 -7.60 -20.36 19.51
CA GLU A 138 -7.60 -21.31 20.64
C GLU A 138 -6.43 -22.29 20.53
N LYS A 139 -6.15 -22.78 19.33
CA LYS A 139 -5.10 -23.77 19.07
C LYS A 139 -3.70 -23.20 19.27
N TYR A 140 -3.43 -22.00 18.75
CA TYR A 140 -2.09 -21.41 18.69
C TYR A 140 -1.85 -20.31 19.74
N GLY A 141 -2.91 -19.70 20.27
CA GLY A 141 -2.83 -18.67 21.31
C GLY A 141 -2.33 -19.19 22.67
N ARG A 142 -2.46 -20.49 22.94
CA ARG A 142 -1.93 -21.12 24.17
C ARG A 142 -0.40 -21.08 24.28
N ALA A 143 0.30 -20.87 23.16
CA ALA A 143 1.76 -20.76 23.12
C ALA A 143 2.27 -19.38 23.57
N VAL A 144 1.36 -18.44 23.86
CA VAL A 144 1.67 -17.06 24.18
C VAL A 144 0.97 -16.71 25.49
N ASP A 145 1.75 -16.19 26.44
CA ASP A 145 1.20 -15.75 27.72
C ASP A 145 0.32 -14.51 27.52
N ASN A 146 -0.86 -14.51 28.16
CA ASN A 146 -1.76 -13.35 28.24
C ASN A 146 -2.25 -12.83 26.87
N VAL A 147 -2.93 -13.68 26.11
CA VAL A 147 -3.68 -13.27 24.92
C VAL A 147 -5.11 -12.87 25.29
N GLU A 148 -5.45 -11.60 25.10
CA GLU A 148 -6.83 -11.10 25.17
C GLU A 148 -7.44 -11.06 23.76
N VAL A 149 -8.66 -11.57 23.59
CA VAL A 149 -9.36 -11.55 22.29
C VAL A 149 -10.60 -10.68 22.38
N LEU A 150 -10.62 -9.58 21.62
CA LEU A 150 -11.71 -8.61 21.55
C LEU A 150 -12.42 -8.72 20.19
N ILE A 151 -13.66 -9.18 20.21
CA ILE A 151 -14.53 -9.20 19.02
C ILE A 151 -15.40 -7.95 19.03
N VAL A 152 -15.20 -7.06 18.05
CA VAL A 152 -15.96 -5.82 17.92
C VAL A 152 -16.97 -5.94 16.79
N ASP A 153 -18.24 -6.05 17.14
CA ASP A 153 -19.32 -6.47 16.26
C ASP A 153 -20.35 -5.36 15.97
N ASP A 154 -20.95 -5.42 14.78
CA ASP A 154 -22.08 -4.60 14.29
C ASP A 154 -23.00 -5.42 13.37
N SER A 155 -23.04 -6.74 13.57
CA SER A 155 -23.80 -7.66 12.74
C SER A 155 -25.31 -7.55 12.97
N PHE A 156 -26.12 -8.09 12.05
CA PHE A 156 -27.56 -8.20 12.28
C PHE A 156 -27.87 -9.07 13.53
N PRO A 157 -29.03 -8.87 14.19
CA PRO A 157 -29.33 -9.53 15.48
C PRO A 157 -29.13 -11.05 15.49
N GLU A 158 -29.55 -11.74 14.43
CA GLU A 158 -29.38 -13.20 14.29
C GLU A 158 -27.91 -13.60 14.27
N GLU A 159 -27.10 -12.91 13.48
CA GLU A 159 -25.66 -13.17 13.40
C GLU A 159 -24.92 -12.74 14.68
N ALA A 160 -25.32 -11.62 15.29
CA ALA A 160 -24.76 -11.15 16.54
C ALA A 160 -24.97 -12.18 17.67
N ALA A 161 -26.11 -12.89 17.67
CA ALA A 161 -26.38 -13.98 18.61
C ALA A 161 -25.40 -15.15 18.42
N VAL A 162 -25.14 -15.56 17.17
CA VAL A 162 -24.13 -16.59 16.85
C VAL A 162 -22.73 -16.12 17.26
N THR A 163 -22.39 -14.86 16.99
CA THR A 163 -21.10 -14.26 17.36
C THR A 163 -20.89 -14.26 18.87
N LYS A 164 -21.91 -13.91 19.66
CA LYS A 164 -21.87 -14.00 21.14
C LYS A 164 -21.65 -15.43 21.62
N ALA A 165 -22.32 -16.41 21.01
CA ALA A 165 -22.14 -17.82 21.35
C ALA A 165 -20.70 -18.30 21.06
N LEU A 166 -20.12 -17.89 19.92
CA LEU A 166 -18.72 -18.15 19.59
C LEU A 166 -17.78 -17.51 20.62
N CYS A 167 -18.03 -16.26 21.01
CA CYS A 167 -17.24 -15.56 22.01
C CYS A 167 -17.23 -16.33 23.35
N LYS A 168 -18.40 -16.76 23.82
CA LYS A 168 -18.52 -17.57 25.04
C LYS A 168 -17.77 -18.91 24.92
N LYS A 169 -17.87 -19.58 23.77
CA LYS A 169 -17.22 -20.88 23.54
C LYS A 169 -15.69 -20.78 23.59
N TYR A 170 -15.12 -19.75 22.97
CA TYR A 170 -13.66 -19.60 22.81
C TYR A 170 -13.03 -18.62 23.81
N GLY A 171 -13.78 -18.16 24.82
CA GLY A 171 -13.28 -17.23 25.83
C GLY A 171 -12.94 -15.83 25.29
N ALA A 172 -13.52 -15.43 24.16
CA ALA A 172 -13.34 -14.08 23.60
C ALA A 172 -14.32 -13.09 24.22
N ARG A 173 -13.91 -11.83 24.36
CA ARG A 173 -14.74 -10.73 24.86
C ARG A 173 -15.52 -10.12 23.70
N TYR A 174 -16.85 -10.17 23.81
CA TYR A 174 -17.75 -9.54 22.85
C TYR A 174 -17.95 -8.06 23.17
N LEU A 175 -17.80 -7.21 22.15
CA LEU A 175 -17.98 -5.77 22.22
C LEU A 175 -18.92 -5.33 21.09
N TRP A 176 -19.92 -4.51 21.39
CA TRP A 176 -20.84 -3.96 20.38
C TRP A 176 -20.43 -2.55 20.00
N CYS A 177 -20.17 -2.30 18.72
CA CYS A 177 -19.86 -0.96 18.23
C CYS A 177 -20.33 -0.76 16.80
N LYS A 178 -21.38 0.05 16.63
CA LYS A 178 -21.92 0.40 15.32
C LYS A 178 -20.97 1.30 14.52
N GLY A 179 -20.73 0.97 13.25
CA GLY A 179 -19.98 1.83 12.33
C GLY A 179 -18.99 1.13 11.39
N ASN A 180 -18.10 1.93 10.79
CA ASN A 180 -17.07 1.43 9.89
C ASN A 180 -15.95 0.69 10.63
N VAL A 181 -15.08 0.03 9.87
CA VAL A 181 -13.99 -0.79 10.42
C VAL A 181 -13.04 0.03 11.29
N ALA A 182 -12.69 1.26 10.90
CA ALA A 182 -11.84 2.16 11.68
C ALA A 182 -12.43 2.45 13.06
N ARG A 183 -13.74 2.76 13.14
CA ARG A 183 -14.43 2.98 14.42
C ARG A 183 -14.39 1.73 15.30
N LYS A 184 -14.63 0.54 14.72
CA LYS A 184 -14.58 -0.72 15.47
C LYS A 184 -13.17 -1.03 15.99
N ARG A 185 -12.14 -0.82 15.17
CA ARG A 185 -10.74 -0.98 15.59
C ARG A 185 -10.41 -0.03 16.74
N ASN A 186 -10.78 1.24 16.66
CA ASN A 186 -10.59 2.20 17.75
C ASN A 186 -11.32 1.82 19.04
N PHE A 187 -12.58 1.37 18.93
CA PHE A 187 -13.32 0.87 20.10
C PHE A 187 -12.61 -0.33 20.75
N GLY A 188 -12.01 -1.21 19.95
CA GLY A 188 -11.14 -2.29 20.45
C GLY A 188 -9.88 -1.78 21.13
N ILE A 189 -9.20 -0.76 20.58
CA ILE A 189 -8.02 -0.12 21.20
C ILE A 189 -8.35 0.46 22.58
N GLU A 190 -9.52 1.10 22.72
CA GLU A 190 -9.98 1.67 23.98
C GLU A 190 -10.18 0.59 25.07
N HIS A 191 -10.62 -0.60 24.66
CA HIS A 191 -10.90 -1.73 25.57
C HIS A 191 -9.74 -2.71 25.74
N ALA A 192 -8.67 -2.56 24.97
CA ALA A 192 -7.46 -3.37 25.07
C ALA A 192 -6.79 -3.18 26.43
N SER A 193 -6.37 -4.27 27.05
CA SER A 193 -5.64 -4.26 28.33
C SER A 193 -4.12 -4.23 28.16
N HIS A 194 -3.60 -4.73 27.05
CA HIS A 194 -2.16 -4.94 26.84
C HIS A 194 -1.43 -3.79 26.14
N GLN A 195 -0.11 -3.76 26.26
CA GLN A 195 0.74 -2.76 25.60
C GLN A 195 0.93 -3.01 24.10
N VAL A 196 0.68 -4.22 23.60
CA VAL A 196 0.66 -4.52 22.17
C VAL A 196 -0.76 -4.85 21.75
N VAL A 197 -1.25 -4.13 20.73
CA VAL A 197 -2.54 -4.38 20.11
C VAL A 197 -2.31 -5.03 18.75
N PHE A 198 -2.86 -6.22 18.54
CA PHE A 198 -2.79 -6.94 17.27
C PHE A 198 -4.13 -6.89 16.56
N PHE A 199 -4.12 -6.44 15.32
CA PHE A 199 -5.30 -6.43 14.47
C PHE A 199 -5.26 -7.63 13.53
N THR A 200 -6.41 -8.29 13.41
CA THR A 200 -6.66 -9.27 12.36
C THR A 200 -8.12 -9.22 11.94
N ASP A 201 -8.42 -9.64 10.71
CA ASP A 201 -9.77 -9.58 10.16
C ASP A 201 -10.52 -10.91 10.41
N SER A 202 -11.84 -10.87 10.48
CA SER A 202 -12.65 -12.07 10.79
C SER A 202 -12.55 -13.19 9.74
N ASP A 203 -12.03 -12.91 8.54
CA ASP A 203 -11.81 -13.85 7.44
C ASP A 203 -10.35 -14.29 7.26
N CYS A 204 -9.56 -14.09 8.31
CA CYS A 204 -8.21 -14.59 8.49
C CYS A 204 -8.17 -15.82 9.42
N GLU A 205 -7.11 -16.61 9.30
CA GLU A 205 -6.75 -17.73 10.19
C GLU A 205 -5.28 -17.60 10.58
N LEU A 206 -4.93 -17.89 11.83
CA LEU A 206 -3.55 -17.75 12.30
C LEU A 206 -2.70 -18.97 11.90
N ALA A 207 -1.45 -18.71 11.52
CA ALA A 207 -0.41 -19.73 11.47
C ALA A 207 0.10 -20.05 12.91
N PRO A 208 0.80 -21.17 13.12
CA PRO A 208 1.28 -21.55 14.45
C PRO A 208 2.17 -20.50 15.12
N SER A 209 3.01 -19.81 14.35
CA SER A 209 3.97 -18.82 14.85
C SER A 209 3.39 -17.41 15.01
N THR A 210 2.22 -17.10 14.46
CA THR A 210 1.74 -15.72 14.29
C THR A 210 1.81 -14.88 15.56
N LEU A 211 1.20 -15.37 16.65
CA LEU A 211 1.15 -14.63 17.91
C LEU A 211 2.51 -14.59 18.60
N ALA A 212 3.27 -15.69 18.55
CA ALA A 212 4.62 -15.78 19.10
C ALA A 212 5.60 -14.84 18.38
N GLU A 213 5.34 -14.51 17.13
CA GLU A 213 6.11 -13.52 16.38
C GLU A 213 5.67 -12.08 16.70
N HIS A 214 4.37 -11.81 16.79
CA HIS A 214 3.87 -10.47 17.12
C HIS A 214 4.19 -10.03 18.56
N ILE A 215 4.24 -10.96 19.52
CA ILE A 215 4.61 -10.62 20.91
C ILE A 215 6.06 -10.13 21.03
N LYS A 216 6.94 -10.49 20.09
CA LYS A 216 8.33 -9.98 20.05
C LYS A 216 8.40 -8.46 19.93
N LEU A 217 7.32 -7.80 19.49
CA LEU A 217 7.23 -6.35 19.41
C LEU A 217 7.53 -5.67 20.77
N HIS A 218 7.21 -6.30 21.91
CA HIS A 218 7.56 -5.79 23.24
C HIS A 218 9.08 -5.58 23.41
N ASN A 219 9.89 -6.47 22.83
CA ASN A 219 11.34 -6.49 22.98
C ASN A 219 12.08 -5.77 21.84
N THR A 220 11.36 -5.02 21.00
CA THR A 220 11.96 -4.22 19.92
C THR A 220 12.31 -2.82 20.42
N SER A 221 13.26 -2.15 19.74
CA SER A 221 13.64 -0.78 20.06
C SER A 221 12.45 0.19 20.02
N GLU A 222 12.59 1.32 20.71
CA GLU A 222 11.55 2.36 20.75
C GLU A 222 11.23 2.94 19.36
N GLU A 223 12.20 2.94 18.43
CA GLU A 223 11.97 3.33 17.03
C GLU A 223 10.95 2.42 16.31
N ILE A 224 10.78 1.18 16.76
CA ILE A 224 9.81 0.25 16.18
C ILE A 224 8.47 0.42 16.91
N GLY A 225 7.55 1.12 16.26
CA GLY A 225 6.20 1.33 16.77
C GLY A 225 5.22 0.22 16.40
N ALA A 226 5.51 -0.55 15.35
CA ALA A 226 4.61 -1.57 14.81
C ALA A 226 5.37 -2.72 14.15
N MET A 227 4.69 -3.87 14.01
CA MET A 227 5.16 -5.03 13.27
C MET A 227 4.09 -5.51 12.27
N TYR A 228 4.47 -5.62 11.00
CA TYR A 228 3.63 -6.12 9.93
C TYR A 228 4.06 -7.53 9.51
N GLY A 229 3.11 -8.45 9.51
CA GLY A 229 3.32 -9.85 9.10
C GLY A 229 2.89 -10.13 7.65
N VAL A 230 3.16 -11.34 7.19
CA VAL A 230 2.77 -11.83 5.85
C VAL A 230 1.29 -12.18 5.85
N VAL A 231 0.57 -11.76 4.82
CA VAL A 231 -0.79 -12.25 4.56
C VAL A 231 -0.76 -13.17 3.35
N GLU A 232 -1.02 -14.44 3.57
CA GLU A 232 -1.10 -15.46 2.53
C GLU A 232 -2.55 -15.80 2.22
N PHE A 233 -2.89 -15.87 0.94
CA PHE A 233 -4.23 -16.27 0.55
C PHE A 233 -4.38 -17.79 0.58
N SER A 234 -5.46 -18.29 1.17
CA SER A 234 -5.75 -19.72 1.33
C SER A 234 -7.14 -20.10 0.79
N GLY A 235 -7.38 -21.40 0.59
CA GLY A 235 -8.64 -21.93 0.07
C GLY A 235 -8.70 -22.05 -1.46
N ARG A 236 -9.87 -22.43 -1.97
CA ARG A 236 -10.09 -22.77 -3.39
C ARG A 236 -9.83 -21.59 -4.31
N THR A 237 -9.06 -21.83 -5.37
CA THR A 237 -8.85 -20.89 -6.46
C THR A 237 -9.95 -21.05 -7.51
N ASN A 238 -10.23 -19.97 -8.22
CA ASN A 238 -11.08 -19.99 -9.40
C ASN A 238 -10.52 -19.07 -10.49
N TRP A 239 -11.22 -18.95 -11.61
CA TRP A 239 -10.74 -18.10 -12.71
C TRP A 239 -10.62 -16.62 -12.31
N VAL A 240 -11.48 -16.12 -11.42
CA VAL A 240 -11.40 -14.74 -10.91
C VAL A 240 -10.14 -14.54 -10.10
N TRP A 241 -9.81 -15.49 -9.21
CA TRP A 241 -8.55 -15.46 -8.45
C TRP A 241 -7.33 -15.36 -9.39
N SER A 242 -7.31 -16.14 -10.47
CA SER A 242 -6.22 -16.08 -11.46
C SER A 242 -6.12 -14.76 -12.23
N VAL A 243 -7.18 -13.92 -12.20
CA VAL A 243 -7.14 -12.54 -12.69
C VAL A 243 -6.58 -11.62 -11.61
N VAL A 244 -7.03 -11.77 -10.35
CA VAL A 244 -6.54 -10.96 -9.22
C VAL A 244 -5.02 -11.10 -9.05
N GLU A 245 -4.48 -12.31 -9.22
CA GLU A 245 -3.03 -12.57 -9.15
C GLU A 245 -2.20 -11.81 -10.19
N ARG A 246 -2.83 -11.35 -11.28
CA ARG A 246 -2.19 -10.54 -12.34
C ARG A 246 -2.22 -9.05 -12.04
N THR A 247 -2.98 -8.63 -11.02
CA THR A 247 -3.08 -7.23 -10.61
C THR A 247 -2.00 -6.87 -9.57
N GLY A 248 -1.76 -5.57 -9.40
CA GLY A 248 -0.91 -5.06 -8.32
C GLY A 248 -1.55 -5.11 -6.92
N PHE A 249 -2.85 -5.42 -6.81
CA PHE A 249 -3.60 -5.28 -5.55
C PHE A 249 -3.16 -6.23 -4.44
N LEU A 250 -2.44 -7.31 -4.78
CA LEU A 250 -1.91 -8.25 -3.79
C LEU A 250 -0.54 -7.84 -3.23
N GLY A 251 0.11 -6.81 -3.82
CA GLY A 251 1.50 -6.48 -3.53
C GLY A 251 1.77 -6.16 -2.06
N ALA A 252 0.87 -5.44 -1.40
CA ALA A 252 1.03 -5.01 -0.01
C ALA A 252 1.07 -6.18 0.98
N TYR A 253 0.31 -7.25 0.72
CA TYR A 253 0.24 -8.45 1.57
C TYR A 253 1.57 -9.22 1.67
N SER A 254 2.52 -8.90 0.78
CA SER A 254 3.86 -9.49 0.75
C SER A 254 4.98 -8.54 1.18
N PHE A 255 4.67 -7.31 1.64
CA PHE A 255 5.73 -6.38 2.10
C PHE A 255 6.61 -7.02 3.16
N ALA A 256 6.02 -7.76 4.11
CA ALA A 256 6.73 -8.46 5.16
C ALA A 256 7.81 -9.44 4.67
N ARG A 257 7.70 -9.96 3.44
CA ARG A 257 8.70 -10.83 2.82
C ARG A 257 9.78 -10.09 2.01
N ARG A 258 9.53 -8.83 1.63
CA ARG A 258 10.29 -8.14 0.56
C ARG A 258 11.07 -6.92 1.05
N MET A 259 10.83 -6.47 2.28
CA MET A 259 11.47 -5.29 2.85
C MET A 259 11.60 -5.42 4.36
N PRO A 260 12.60 -4.78 4.98
CA PRO A 260 12.75 -4.76 6.43
C PRO A 260 11.74 -3.85 7.13
N TYR A 261 11.31 -2.78 6.46
CA TYR A 261 10.34 -1.81 6.99
C TYR A 261 9.27 -1.51 5.95
N ALA A 262 8.01 -1.62 6.34
CA ALA A 262 6.89 -1.33 5.47
C ALA A 262 6.48 0.15 5.57
N PRO A 263 6.12 0.80 4.45
CA PRO A 263 5.56 2.16 4.50
C PRO A 263 4.15 2.19 5.10
N TRP A 264 3.45 1.06 5.07
CA TRP A 264 2.16 0.80 5.71
C TRP A 264 1.90 -0.72 5.68
N GLY A 265 0.95 -1.20 6.46
CA GLY A 265 0.57 -2.63 6.49
C GLY A 265 -0.94 -2.78 6.59
N GLY A 266 -1.50 -3.80 5.94
CA GLY A 266 -2.91 -4.13 6.09
C GLY A 266 -3.22 -4.59 7.51
N ALA A 267 -4.27 -4.07 8.12
CA ALA A 267 -4.61 -4.37 9.51
C ALA A 267 -5.12 -5.81 9.74
N GLY A 268 -5.20 -6.63 8.69
CA GLY A 268 -5.43 -8.07 8.81
C GLY A 268 -4.26 -8.85 9.43
N ASN A 269 -3.05 -8.26 9.50
CA ASN A 269 -1.88 -8.86 10.14
C ASN A 269 -0.87 -7.80 10.63
N LEU A 270 -1.31 -6.91 11.52
CA LEU A 270 -0.53 -5.76 12.00
C LEU A 270 -0.63 -5.65 13.52
N SER A 271 0.49 -5.65 14.23
CA SER A 271 0.55 -5.29 15.65
C SER A 271 1.20 -3.93 15.86
N ILE A 272 0.72 -3.17 16.83
CA ILE A 272 1.17 -1.81 17.12
C ILE A 272 1.29 -1.64 18.64
N LYS A 273 2.35 -0.97 19.09
CA LYS A 273 2.48 -0.56 20.50
C LYS A 273 1.35 0.41 20.84
N ARG A 274 0.66 0.18 21.96
CA ARG A 274 -0.53 0.92 22.37
C ARG A 274 -0.26 2.41 22.55
N HIS A 275 0.92 2.78 23.07
CA HIS A 275 1.29 4.19 23.21
C HIS A 275 1.41 4.89 21.84
N VAL A 276 1.91 4.20 20.82
CA VAL A 276 1.97 4.74 19.45
C VAL A 276 0.56 4.97 18.91
N LEU A 277 -0.37 4.04 19.15
CA LEU A 277 -1.78 4.22 18.77
C LEU A 277 -2.41 5.43 19.47
N GLN A 278 -2.10 5.66 20.74
CA GLN A 278 -2.59 6.81 21.51
C GLN A 278 -2.01 8.12 20.97
N GLU A 279 -0.71 8.16 20.70
CA GLU A 279 -0.02 9.33 20.15
C GLU A 279 -0.58 9.75 18.79
N ILE A 280 -0.76 8.81 17.86
CA ILE A 280 -1.24 9.12 16.51
C ILE A 280 -2.78 9.23 16.42
N GLY A 281 -3.50 9.01 17.51
CA GLY A 281 -4.97 9.08 17.58
C GLY A 281 -5.72 7.90 16.94
N GLY A 282 -5.09 6.73 16.82
CA GLY A 282 -5.69 5.51 16.27
C GLY A 282 -6.02 5.59 14.77
N PHE A 283 -7.05 4.86 14.34
CA PHE A 283 -7.54 4.87 12.95
C PHE A 283 -8.41 6.10 12.67
N ASP A 284 -8.27 6.68 11.48
CA ASP A 284 -9.14 7.78 11.09
C ASP A 284 -10.54 7.29 10.72
N LYS A 285 -11.52 7.70 11.52
CA LYS A 285 -12.94 7.34 11.39
C LYS A 285 -13.63 8.02 10.20
N THR A 286 -13.03 9.07 9.62
CA THR A 286 -13.60 9.85 8.51
C THR A 286 -13.41 9.20 7.15
N PHE A 287 -12.58 8.16 7.04
CA PHE A 287 -12.47 7.36 5.83
C PHE A 287 -13.84 6.79 5.43
N LEU A 288 -13.98 6.58 4.12
CA LEU A 288 -15.21 6.09 3.51
C LEU A 288 -15.73 4.83 4.23
N ARG A 289 -17.06 4.66 4.24
CA ARG A 289 -17.68 3.41 4.73
C ARG A 289 -17.29 2.19 3.91
N THR A 290 -16.89 2.40 2.66
CA THR A 290 -16.33 1.34 1.82
C THR A 290 -14.92 1.04 2.31
N PRO A 291 -14.58 -0.24 2.58
CA PRO A 291 -13.25 -0.61 3.08
C PRO A 291 -12.13 -0.10 2.16
N GLY A 292 -11.05 0.40 2.76
CA GLY A 292 -9.86 0.83 2.04
C GLY A 292 -9.35 2.19 2.50
N GLY A 293 -8.03 2.29 2.58
CA GLY A 293 -7.29 3.53 2.83
C GLY A 293 -7.01 3.82 4.30
N GLU A 294 -7.82 3.32 5.24
CA GLU A 294 -7.61 3.56 6.67
C GLU A 294 -6.32 2.95 7.20
N ASP A 295 -5.95 1.76 6.69
CA ASP A 295 -4.71 1.07 7.04
C ASP A 295 -3.48 1.78 6.45
N VAL A 296 -3.63 2.29 5.22
CA VAL A 296 -2.58 3.06 4.54
C VAL A 296 -2.34 4.37 5.28
N ASP A 297 -3.42 5.08 5.62
CA ASP A 297 -3.38 6.31 6.40
C ASP A 297 -2.72 6.11 7.76
N LEU A 298 -3.08 5.05 8.47
CA LEU A 298 -2.47 4.70 9.75
C LEU A 298 -0.97 4.47 9.59
N GLY A 299 -0.56 3.67 8.61
CA GLY A 299 0.85 3.39 8.35
C GLY A 299 1.65 4.64 8.00
N LEU A 300 1.08 5.53 7.20
CA LEU A 300 1.70 6.82 6.87
C LEU A 300 1.84 7.72 8.10
N ARG A 301 0.84 7.74 8.99
CA ARG A 301 0.90 8.53 10.24
C ARG A 301 1.91 7.95 11.25
N ILE A 302 2.03 6.62 11.35
CA ILE A 302 3.08 5.98 12.15
C ILE A 302 4.47 6.44 11.68
N ASN A 303 4.72 6.37 10.37
CA ASN A 303 5.99 6.82 9.79
C ASN A 303 6.21 8.34 9.98
N LYS A 304 5.15 9.15 9.89
CA LYS A 304 5.22 10.60 10.09
C LYS A 304 5.54 10.99 11.53
N ALA A 305 5.13 10.17 12.50
CA ALA A 305 5.49 10.33 13.92
C ALA A 305 6.92 9.86 14.24
N GLY A 306 7.67 9.34 13.25
CA GLY A 306 9.07 8.93 13.40
C GLY A 306 9.25 7.44 13.72
N TYR A 307 8.15 6.67 13.84
CA TYR A 307 8.21 5.23 14.08
C TYR A 307 8.33 4.43 12.79
N LYS A 308 9.01 3.28 12.88
CA LYS A 308 9.10 2.30 11.80
C LYS A 308 8.10 1.16 12.01
N ILE A 309 7.62 0.60 10.89
CA ILE A 309 6.82 -0.63 10.87
C ILE A 309 7.74 -1.78 10.45
N ALA A 310 8.20 -2.56 11.40
CA ALA A 310 9.09 -3.70 11.14
C ALA A 310 8.34 -4.81 10.39
N CYS A 311 8.95 -5.33 9.34
CA CYS A 311 8.43 -6.48 8.61
C CYS A 311 8.90 -7.78 9.26
N ASN A 312 7.97 -8.69 9.57
CA ASN A 312 8.29 -10.01 10.08
C ASN A 312 7.76 -11.10 9.12
N PRO A 313 8.64 -11.79 8.36
CA PRO A 313 8.22 -12.82 7.42
C PRO A 313 7.66 -14.09 8.07
N ASP A 314 7.94 -14.32 9.36
CA ASP A 314 7.51 -15.50 10.11
C ASP A 314 6.15 -15.31 10.79
N ALA A 315 5.69 -14.06 10.89
CA ALA A 315 4.35 -13.70 11.36
C ALA A 315 3.34 -13.87 10.21
N VAL A 316 2.88 -15.10 9.96
CA VAL A 316 2.00 -15.40 8.82
C VAL A 316 0.53 -15.46 9.23
N VAL A 317 -0.36 -14.91 8.42
CA VAL A 317 -1.82 -15.08 8.54
C VAL A 317 -2.38 -15.59 7.21
N TYR A 318 -3.34 -16.51 7.27
CA TYR A 318 -4.04 -17.04 6.10
C TYR A 318 -5.37 -16.32 5.88
N HIS A 319 -5.47 -15.54 4.80
CA HIS A 319 -6.70 -14.87 4.40
C HIS A 319 -7.48 -15.71 3.39
N THR A 320 -8.78 -15.93 3.62
CA THR A 320 -9.58 -16.73 2.69
C THR A 320 -9.71 -16.08 1.31
N ARG A 321 -9.58 -16.88 0.24
CA ARG A 321 -9.89 -16.47 -1.14
C ARG A 321 -11.40 -16.35 -1.38
N GLU A 322 -12.24 -16.91 -0.52
CA GLU A 322 -13.70 -16.92 -0.70
C GLU A 322 -14.30 -15.51 -0.80
N THR A 323 -13.68 -14.51 -0.15
CA THR A 323 -14.11 -13.11 -0.24
C THR A 323 -13.60 -12.38 -1.49
N TRP A 324 -12.76 -13.01 -2.30
CA TRP A 324 -12.13 -12.48 -3.53
C TRP A 324 -12.58 -13.20 -4.82
N ASN A 325 -13.36 -14.26 -4.71
CA ASN A 325 -13.68 -15.18 -5.81
C ASN A 325 -14.82 -14.71 -6.77
N THR A 326 -15.33 -13.49 -6.64
CA THR A 326 -16.44 -12.98 -7.48
C THR A 326 -16.06 -11.66 -8.15
N LEU A 327 -16.14 -11.59 -9.48
CA LEU A 327 -15.73 -10.41 -10.25
C LEU A 327 -16.51 -9.14 -9.85
N GLY A 328 -17.83 -9.22 -9.68
CA GLY A 328 -18.64 -8.07 -9.25
C GLY A 328 -18.34 -7.58 -7.83
N ARG A 329 -17.82 -8.45 -6.95
CA ARG A 329 -17.32 -8.04 -5.62
C ARG A 329 -15.95 -7.37 -5.76
N MET A 330 -15.09 -7.91 -6.62
CA MET A 330 -13.79 -7.32 -6.94
C MET A 330 -13.91 -5.93 -7.55
N LEU A 331 -14.79 -5.73 -8.54
CA LEU A 331 -15.03 -4.41 -9.14
C LEU A 331 -15.44 -3.38 -8.08
N ARG A 332 -16.41 -3.72 -7.21
CA ARG A 332 -16.86 -2.83 -6.12
C ARG A 332 -15.73 -2.51 -5.14
N ARG A 333 -14.93 -3.52 -4.77
CA ARG A 333 -13.78 -3.36 -3.85
C ARG A 333 -12.73 -2.44 -4.45
N VAL A 334 -12.31 -2.72 -5.67
CA VAL A 334 -11.25 -1.99 -6.36
C VAL A 334 -11.67 -0.55 -6.69
N PHE A 335 -12.94 -0.33 -7.05
CA PHE A 335 -13.51 1.02 -7.14
C PHE A 335 -13.44 1.75 -5.79
N GLY A 336 -13.81 1.07 -4.70
CA GLY A 336 -13.68 1.59 -3.33
C GLY A 336 -12.24 1.97 -2.97
N TYR A 337 -11.26 1.13 -3.34
CA TYR A 337 -9.84 1.42 -3.15
C TYR A 337 -9.42 2.68 -3.94
N GLY A 338 -9.93 2.86 -5.15
CA GLY A 338 -9.69 4.07 -5.94
C GLY A 338 -10.21 5.33 -5.25
N ARG A 339 -11.45 5.27 -4.75
CA ARG A 339 -12.04 6.38 -3.99
C ARG A 339 -11.23 6.69 -2.72
N ALA A 340 -10.84 5.66 -1.96
CA ALA A 340 -9.98 5.81 -0.79
C ALA A 340 -8.62 6.41 -1.13
N HIS A 341 -8.04 6.03 -2.27
CA HIS A 341 -6.77 6.57 -2.75
C HIS A 341 -6.85 8.08 -3.00
N TYR A 342 -7.96 8.59 -3.54
CA TYR A 342 -8.17 10.03 -3.65
C TYR A 342 -8.09 10.73 -2.29
N HIS A 343 -8.77 10.20 -1.26
CA HIS A 343 -8.70 10.80 0.08
C HIS A 343 -7.28 10.76 0.68
N LEU A 344 -6.49 9.73 0.38
CA LEU A 344 -5.08 9.68 0.77
C LEU A 344 -4.26 10.79 0.09
N LEU A 345 -4.47 11.04 -1.21
CA LEU A 345 -3.81 12.14 -1.94
C LEU A 345 -4.12 13.50 -1.31
N VAL A 346 -5.38 13.70 -0.90
CA VAL A 346 -5.82 14.96 -0.28
C VAL A 346 -5.23 15.14 1.12
N LYS A 347 -5.15 14.05 1.90
CA LYS A 347 -4.75 14.08 3.31
C LYS A 347 -3.24 14.12 3.51
N HIS A 348 -2.48 13.38 2.70
CA HIS A 348 -1.03 13.21 2.82
C HIS A 348 -0.29 13.94 1.71
N VAL A 349 -0.53 15.25 1.57
CA VAL A 349 0.08 16.08 0.52
C VAL A 349 1.61 16.07 0.56
N ASP A 350 2.22 15.82 1.73
CA ASP A 350 3.67 15.68 1.90
C ASP A 350 4.24 14.39 1.28
N LYS A 351 3.38 13.44 0.90
CA LYS A 351 3.73 12.17 0.25
C LYS A 351 3.23 12.10 -1.20
N VAL A 352 2.88 13.24 -1.80
CA VAL A 352 2.37 13.30 -3.16
C VAL A 352 3.46 13.70 -4.14
N GLY A 353 3.54 12.97 -5.26
CA GLY A 353 4.33 13.31 -6.44
C GLY A 353 3.47 13.47 -7.69
N TYR A 354 4.11 13.86 -8.78
CA TYR A 354 3.47 13.98 -10.10
C TYR A 354 3.37 12.62 -10.81
N GLU A 355 2.31 12.42 -11.57
CA GLU A 355 2.01 11.20 -12.33
C GLU A 355 1.48 11.56 -13.72
N TYR A 356 1.79 10.69 -14.68
CA TYR A 356 1.27 10.81 -16.03
C TYR A 356 -0.25 10.63 -16.05
N PRO A 357 -0.95 11.14 -17.08
CA PRO A 357 -2.39 10.95 -17.20
C PRO A 357 -2.77 9.47 -17.12
N ARG A 358 -3.62 9.15 -16.14
CA ARG A 358 -4.22 7.82 -15.95
C ARG A 358 -5.07 7.45 -17.17
N LEU A 359 -5.17 6.16 -17.49
CA LEU A 359 -6.00 5.70 -18.60
C LEU A 359 -7.46 6.13 -18.41
N ALA A 360 -8.00 6.03 -17.18
CA ALA A 360 -9.37 6.49 -16.92
C ALA A 360 -9.56 7.98 -17.22
N VAL A 361 -8.57 8.83 -16.93
CA VAL A 361 -8.63 10.28 -17.20
C VAL A 361 -8.58 10.54 -18.69
N VAL A 362 -7.63 9.92 -19.41
CA VAL A 362 -7.53 10.03 -20.87
C VAL A 362 -8.83 9.56 -21.51
N PHE A 363 -9.35 8.41 -21.10
CA PHE A 363 -10.57 7.87 -21.66
C PHE A 363 -11.80 8.72 -21.32
N PHE A 364 -11.87 9.28 -20.12
CA PHE A 364 -12.95 10.18 -19.75
C PHE A 364 -12.95 11.44 -20.62
N LEU A 365 -11.81 12.13 -20.75
CA LEU A 365 -11.73 13.41 -21.47
C LEU A 365 -12.00 13.23 -22.97
N VAL A 366 -11.40 12.22 -23.61
CA VAL A 366 -11.63 11.92 -25.03
C VAL A 366 -13.08 11.50 -25.26
N GLY A 367 -13.62 10.62 -24.41
CA GLY A 367 -15.00 10.18 -24.49
C GLY A 367 -16.00 11.32 -24.33
N PHE A 368 -15.79 12.20 -23.35
CA PHE A 368 -16.62 13.38 -23.11
C PHE A 368 -16.66 14.30 -24.32
N PHE A 369 -15.50 14.61 -24.91
CA PHE A 369 -15.42 15.44 -26.11
C PHE A 369 -16.13 14.80 -27.31
N LEU A 370 -15.97 13.49 -27.51
CA LEU A 370 -16.61 12.78 -28.61
C LEU A 370 -18.13 12.69 -28.45
N ILE A 371 -18.63 12.53 -27.22
CA ILE A 371 -20.08 12.58 -26.93
C ILE A 371 -20.63 13.97 -27.23
N PHE A 372 -19.94 15.03 -26.77
CA PHE A 372 -20.34 16.41 -27.06
C PHE A 372 -20.37 16.68 -28.57
N ARG A 373 -19.32 16.29 -29.30
CA ARG A 373 -19.25 16.41 -30.76
C ARG A 373 -20.38 15.65 -31.44
N ALA A 374 -20.63 14.41 -31.04
CA ALA A 374 -21.68 13.58 -31.62
C ALA A 374 -23.08 14.16 -31.37
N ALA A 375 -23.30 14.77 -30.21
CA ALA A 375 -24.55 15.46 -29.89
C ALA A 375 -24.77 16.69 -30.80
N VAL A 376 -23.72 17.48 -31.06
CA VAL A 376 -23.78 18.67 -31.94
C VAL A 376 -23.94 18.28 -33.40
N THR A 377 -23.13 17.33 -33.90
CA THR A 377 -23.10 16.99 -35.34
C THR A 377 -24.06 15.88 -35.73
N ARG A 378 -24.73 15.23 -34.77
CA ARG A 378 -25.58 14.03 -34.96
C ARG A 378 -24.86 12.83 -35.60
N HIS A 379 -23.52 12.79 -35.52
CA HIS A 379 -22.70 11.71 -36.06
C HIS A 379 -22.08 10.88 -34.95
N TRP A 380 -22.62 9.68 -34.72
CA TRP A 380 -22.24 8.78 -33.62
C TRP A 380 -21.13 7.77 -33.96
N LEU A 381 -20.79 7.59 -35.24
CA LEU A 381 -19.73 6.66 -35.67
C LEU A 381 -18.37 6.85 -34.95
N PRO A 382 -17.89 8.09 -34.66
CA PRO A 382 -16.67 8.28 -33.88
C PRO A 382 -16.72 7.66 -32.48
N LEU A 383 -17.90 7.59 -31.86
CA LEU A 383 -18.06 6.99 -30.54
C LEU A 383 -17.91 5.46 -30.60
N VAL A 384 -18.44 4.83 -31.65
CA VAL A 384 -18.25 3.39 -31.89
C VAL A 384 -16.77 3.08 -32.08
N ARG A 385 -16.09 3.87 -32.93
CA ARG A 385 -14.65 3.80 -33.17
C ARG A 385 -13.84 4.00 -31.88
N TYR A 386 -14.29 4.90 -31.01
CA TYR A 386 -13.66 5.15 -29.73
C TYR A 386 -13.76 3.98 -28.75
N VAL A 387 -14.88 3.26 -28.74
CA VAL A 387 -15.01 2.02 -27.96
C VAL A 387 -14.01 0.97 -28.46
N ILE A 388 -13.87 0.80 -29.78
CA ILE A 388 -12.87 -0.11 -30.37
C ILE A 388 -11.46 0.28 -29.91
N TYR A 389 -11.13 1.58 -29.95
CA TYR A 389 -9.85 2.10 -29.47
C TYR A 389 -9.56 1.72 -28.01
N ILE A 390 -10.51 1.87 -27.09
CA ILE A 390 -10.33 1.47 -25.68
C ILE A 390 -9.96 -0.02 -25.59
N PHE A 391 -10.69 -0.90 -26.29
CA PHE A 391 -10.39 -2.33 -26.28
C PHE A 391 -9.05 -2.66 -26.94
N SER A 392 -8.67 -1.94 -28.01
CA SER A 392 -7.36 -2.08 -28.65
C SER A 392 -6.21 -1.69 -27.72
N VAL A 393 -6.35 -0.60 -26.96
CA VAL A 393 -5.36 -0.20 -25.94
C VAL A 393 -5.23 -1.28 -24.87
N MET A 394 -6.34 -1.79 -24.34
CA MET A 394 -6.32 -2.86 -23.33
C MET A 394 -5.70 -4.15 -23.86
N ALA A 395 -6.01 -4.54 -25.10
CA ALA A 395 -5.45 -5.71 -25.75
C ALA A 395 -3.94 -5.55 -26.01
N ALA A 396 -3.51 -4.40 -26.52
CA ALA A 396 -2.10 -4.09 -26.74
C ALA A 396 -1.30 -4.13 -25.42
N GLN A 397 -1.87 -3.56 -24.35
CA GLN A 397 -1.28 -3.62 -23.02
C GLN A 397 -1.11 -5.05 -22.53
N ALA A 398 -2.17 -5.87 -22.62
CA ALA A 398 -2.15 -7.27 -22.24
C ALA A 398 -1.10 -8.07 -23.03
N VAL A 399 -1.02 -7.88 -24.35
CA VAL A 399 -0.01 -8.54 -25.20
C VAL A 399 1.40 -8.17 -24.76
N MET A 400 1.68 -6.88 -24.55
CA MET A 400 3.02 -6.44 -24.14
C MET A 400 3.42 -6.98 -22.77
N VAL A 401 2.50 -7.01 -21.79
CA VAL A 401 2.76 -7.63 -20.48
C VAL A 401 3.09 -9.12 -20.62
N LEU A 402 2.31 -9.85 -21.43
CA LEU A 402 2.56 -11.27 -21.67
C LEU A 402 3.88 -11.52 -22.37
N LEU A 403 4.24 -10.71 -23.38
CA LEU A 403 5.52 -10.83 -24.08
C LEU A 403 6.70 -10.51 -23.16
N ALA A 404 6.63 -9.41 -22.40
CA ALA A 404 7.67 -9.02 -21.46
C ALA A 404 7.86 -10.09 -20.36
N GLY A 405 6.77 -10.67 -19.88
CA GLY A 405 6.77 -11.75 -18.89
C GLY A 405 7.02 -13.15 -19.45
N LYS A 406 7.25 -13.30 -20.77
CA LYS A 406 7.36 -14.60 -21.48
C LYS A 406 6.22 -15.57 -21.17
N GLN A 407 5.01 -15.04 -21.01
CA GLN A 407 3.80 -15.80 -20.71
C GLN A 407 3.01 -16.17 -21.98
N SER A 408 2.11 -17.16 -21.86
CA SER A 408 1.29 -17.60 -22.98
C SER A 408 0.19 -16.60 -23.34
N LEU A 409 0.07 -16.29 -24.64
CA LEU A 409 -1.03 -15.49 -25.21
C LEU A 409 -2.41 -16.08 -24.96
N LYS A 410 -2.52 -17.38 -24.64
CA LYS A 410 -3.79 -18.01 -24.23
C LYS A 410 -4.41 -17.35 -22.99
N THR A 411 -3.62 -16.60 -22.22
CA THR A 411 -4.07 -15.90 -21.01
C THR A 411 -4.44 -14.42 -21.23
N ILE A 412 -4.45 -13.95 -22.48
CA ILE A 412 -4.74 -12.55 -22.85
C ILE A 412 -6.05 -12.03 -22.26
N LEU A 413 -7.12 -12.83 -22.29
CA LEU A 413 -8.40 -12.41 -21.72
C LEU A 413 -8.30 -12.15 -20.21
N LYS A 414 -7.50 -12.94 -19.48
CA LYS A 414 -7.30 -12.74 -18.04
C LYS A 414 -6.52 -11.45 -17.77
N GLU A 415 -5.51 -11.16 -18.57
CA GLU A 415 -4.75 -9.89 -18.50
C GLU A 415 -5.62 -8.68 -18.84
N MET A 416 -6.44 -8.76 -19.90
CA MET A 416 -7.38 -7.70 -20.24
C MET A 416 -8.37 -7.42 -19.10
N ILE A 417 -8.89 -8.46 -18.44
CA ILE A 417 -9.76 -8.28 -17.27
C ILE A 417 -8.98 -7.70 -16.08
N ALA A 418 -7.72 -8.10 -15.87
CA ALA A 418 -6.87 -7.52 -14.83
C ALA A 418 -6.65 -6.02 -15.05
N HIS A 419 -6.35 -5.59 -16.28
CA HIS A 419 -6.30 -4.17 -16.64
C HIS A 419 -7.66 -3.47 -16.51
N GLY A 420 -8.77 -4.18 -16.74
CA GLY A 420 -10.10 -3.68 -16.44
C GLY A 420 -10.32 -3.40 -14.94
N LEU A 421 -9.74 -4.22 -14.05
CA LEU A 421 -9.74 -3.95 -12.61
C LEU A 421 -8.88 -2.72 -12.28
N ASP A 422 -7.68 -2.61 -12.87
CA ASP A 422 -6.84 -1.41 -12.70
C ASP A 422 -7.57 -0.14 -13.17
N LEU A 423 -8.26 -0.20 -14.31
CA LEU A 423 -9.08 0.91 -14.80
C LEU A 423 -10.23 1.23 -13.85
N THR A 424 -10.85 0.22 -13.24
CA THR A 424 -11.92 0.41 -12.23
C THR A 424 -11.40 1.13 -10.98
N PHE A 425 -10.16 0.86 -10.56
CA PHE A 425 -9.49 1.61 -9.50
C PHE A 425 -9.31 3.08 -9.91
N GLU A 426 -8.77 3.33 -11.10
CA GLU A 426 -8.58 4.70 -11.60
C GLU A 426 -9.91 5.47 -11.74
N TRP A 427 -10.99 4.81 -12.17
CA TRP A 427 -12.33 5.39 -12.18
C TRP A 427 -12.82 5.78 -10.77
N GLY A 428 -12.46 5.02 -9.74
CA GLY A 428 -12.76 5.39 -8.35
C GLY A 428 -12.08 6.69 -7.93
N ILE A 429 -10.82 6.88 -8.33
CA ILE A 429 -10.08 8.14 -8.09
C ILE A 429 -10.75 9.30 -8.84
N LEU A 430 -11.03 9.11 -10.14
CA LEU A 430 -11.63 10.13 -10.99
C LEU A 430 -13.02 10.52 -10.51
N TYR A 431 -13.84 9.55 -10.09
CA TYR A 431 -15.16 9.79 -9.53
C TYR A 431 -15.12 10.73 -8.32
N GLU A 432 -14.24 10.47 -7.34
CA GLU A 432 -14.11 11.36 -6.18
C GLU A 432 -13.53 12.73 -6.56
N SER A 433 -12.57 12.75 -7.48
CA SER A 433 -11.97 13.99 -7.99
C SER A 433 -13.05 14.91 -8.60
N LEU A 434 -13.92 14.36 -9.44
CA LEU A 434 -15.04 15.10 -10.04
C LEU A 434 -16.08 15.51 -8.99
N ARG A 435 -16.43 14.62 -8.07
CA ARG A 435 -17.40 14.89 -7.00
C ARG A 435 -16.97 16.05 -6.10
N HIS A 436 -15.67 16.16 -5.83
CA HIS A 436 -15.09 17.20 -4.99
C HIS A 436 -14.58 18.43 -5.76
N LEU A 437 -14.70 18.43 -7.10
CA LEU A 437 -14.14 19.45 -7.99
C LEU A 437 -12.64 19.69 -7.75
N ASP A 438 -11.91 18.61 -7.50
CA ASP A 438 -10.48 18.61 -7.20
C ASP A 438 -9.73 17.79 -8.25
N THR A 439 -8.85 18.44 -9.00
CA THR A 439 -8.12 17.81 -10.10
C THR A 439 -6.93 16.98 -9.65
N ARG A 440 -6.58 16.95 -8.34
CA ARG A 440 -5.42 16.18 -7.85
C ARG A 440 -5.45 14.73 -8.33
N GLY A 441 -6.59 14.04 -8.32
CA GLY A 441 -6.65 12.65 -8.80
C GLY A 441 -6.32 12.45 -10.29
N PHE A 442 -6.22 13.53 -11.07
CA PHE A 442 -5.86 13.48 -12.49
C PHE A 442 -4.34 13.35 -12.67
N TRP A 443 -3.55 14.01 -11.82
CA TRP A 443 -2.11 14.23 -12.03
C TRP A 443 -1.25 13.90 -10.79
N ALA A 444 -1.84 13.72 -9.61
CA ALA A 444 -1.12 13.45 -8.37
C ALA A 444 -1.03 11.93 -8.10
N LYS A 445 -0.01 11.51 -7.35
CA LYS A 445 0.17 10.11 -6.92
C LYS A 445 0.83 10.03 -5.56
N MET A 446 0.43 9.03 -4.78
CA MET A 446 1.09 8.67 -3.51
C MET A 446 2.47 8.04 -3.75
N ILE A 447 3.47 8.58 -3.05
CA ILE A 447 4.84 8.07 -3.00
C ILE A 447 5.07 7.48 -1.60
N TYR A 448 5.02 6.16 -1.52
CA TYR A 448 5.23 5.41 -0.28
C TYR A 448 6.72 5.15 0.00
N SER A 449 7.53 5.01 -1.04
CA SER A 449 8.99 4.83 -0.95
C SER A 449 9.68 5.29 -2.23
N GLU A 450 10.95 5.64 -2.15
CA GLU A 450 11.74 6.04 -3.33
C GLU A 450 11.82 4.93 -4.38
N LYS A 451 11.97 3.67 -3.93
CA LYS A 451 12.04 2.51 -4.81
C LYS A 451 10.73 2.26 -5.58
N GLN A 452 9.59 2.78 -5.13
CA GLN A 452 8.29 2.59 -5.80
C GLN A 452 8.33 3.05 -7.27
N LEU A 453 8.95 4.19 -7.53
CA LEU A 453 9.03 4.76 -8.89
C LEU A 453 9.80 3.87 -9.86
N ILE A 454 10.86 3.22 -9.37
CA ILE A 454 11.69 2.31 -10.18
C ILE A 454 10.87 1.09 -10.61
N HIS A 455 10.14 0.47 -9.67
CA HIS A 455 9.37 -0.75 -9.92
C HIS A 455 8.13 -0.51 -10.80
N GLU A 456 7.59 0.72 -10.81
CA GLU A 456 6.42 1.05 -11.62
C GLU A 456 6.77 1.52 -13.04
N ARG A 457 8.04 1.85 -13.30
CA ARG A 457 8.51 2.40 -14.58
C ARG A 457 8.14 1.51 -15.77
N GLU A 458 8.36 0.21 -15.67
CA GLU A 458 8.06 -0.73 -16.76
C GLU A 458 6.57 -0.75 -17.12
N ARG A 459 5.70 -0.79 -16.11
CA ARG A 459 4.24 -0.72 -16.32
C ARG A 459 3.82 0.58 -17.03
N LYS A 460 4.46 1.70 -16.69
CA LYS A 460 4.19 2.99 -17.32
C LYS A 460 4.67 3.05 -18.77
N ILE A 461 5.84 2.49 -19.06
CA ILE A 461 6.33 2.38 -20.45
C ILE A 461 5.34 1.56 -21.29
N ILE A 462 4.90 0.42 -20.78
CA ILE A 462 3.91 -0.44 -21.45
C ILE A 462 2.60 0.33 -21.68
N GLN A 463 2.10 1.06 -20.68
CA GLN A 463 0.89 1.88 -20.80
C GLN A 463 1.03 2.97 -21.88
N CYS A 464 2.16 3.67 -21.95
CA CYS A 464 2.38 4.70 -22.97
C CYS A 464 2.38 4.10 -24.38
N TRP A 465 3.08 2.97 -24.58
CA TRP A 465 3.10 2.29 -25.88
C TRP A 465 1.73 1.71 -26.26
N SER A 466 0.91 1.27 -25.30
CA SER A 466 -0.40 0.69 -25.61
C SER A 466 -1.37 1.74 -26.15
N ILE A 467 -1.28 2.98 -25.66
CA ILE A 467 -2.01 4.14 -26.18
C ILE A 467 -1.64 4.38 -27.65
N VAL A 468 -0.34 4.40 -27.96
CA VAL A 468 0.16 4.62 -29.34
C VAL A 468 -0.30 3.50 -30.27
N ILE A 469 -0.12 2.23 -29.87
CA ILE A 469 -0.53 1.07 -30.66
C ILE A 469 -2.06 1.07 -30.88
N GLY A 470 -2.84 1.33 -29.83
CA GLY A 470 -4.29 1.43 -29.94
C GLY A 470 -4.72 2.51 -30.93
N PHE A 471 -4.02 3.65 -30.94
CA PHE A 471 -4.30 4.73 -31.89
C PHE A 471 -3.97 4.33 -33.34
N LEU A 472 -2.87 3.61 -33.57
CA LEU A 472 -2.54 3.09 -34.91
C LEU A 472 -3.58 2.07 -35.41
N VAL A 473 -4.05 1.17 -34.54
CA VAL A 473 -5.14 0.23 -34.89
C VAL A 473 -6.40 0.99 -35.29
N LEU A 474 -6.73 2.05 -34.57
CA LEU A 474 -7.86 2.89 -34.91
C LEU A 474 -7.71 3.52 -36.31
N LEU A 475 -6.52 4.04 -36.65
CA LEU A 475 -6.27 4.62 -37.99
C LEU A 475 -6.42 3.61 -39.12
N LEU A 476 -6.06 2.34 -38.90
CA LEU A 476 -6.20 1.27 -39.90
C LEU A 476 -7.66 0.82 -40.11
N LEU A 477 -8.56 1.13 -39.17
CA LEU A 477 -9.99 0.79 -39.23
C LEU A 477 -10.86 1.95 -39.74
N VAL A 478 -10.26 3.13 -39.99
CA VAL A 478 -10.90 4.35 -40.49
C VAL A 478 -10.81 4.41 -41.99
#